data_AF-A0A7C0V033-F1
#
_entry.id   AF-A0A7C0V033-F1
#
_cell.length_a   1.000
_cell.length_b   1.000
_cell.length_c   1.000
_cell.angle_alpha   90.00
_cell.angle_beta   90.00
_cell.angle_gamma   90.00
#
_symmetry.space_group_name_H-M   'P 1'
#
loop_
_entity.id
_entity.type
_entity.pdbx_description
1 polymer ?
#
loop_
_entity_poly.entity_id
_entity_poly.type
_entity_poly.pdbx_seq_one_letter_code
_entity_poly.pdbx_strand_id
1 'polypeptide(L)'
;MEESMEPQYKRLEDLPGVGPATAKKLRELGFHTIESIATATIKELMEAGLSEKRAAKLIETARSTITLQFITADQLLKMRQNVQRLTTGSKALDTLLGGGLETQSITEFYGEFGSGKCVSGETPVLYFNPDEAHIEEIGLIYEYYRSKFREIRDETGTLVPLKNVHVLSFVDGEFKRVPASHLYR
;
A
#
# COMPACT_ATOMS: atom_id res chain seq x y z
N MET A 1 19.11 -29.46 -3.13
CA MET A 1 18.79 -28.88 -4.44
C MET A 1 17.45 -28.20 -4.28
N GLU A 2 17.43 -26.88 -4.15
CA GLU A 2 16.20 -26.10 -4.25
C GLU A 2 15.82 -26.06 -5.73
N GLU A 3 14.84 -26.86 -6.13
CA GLU A 3 14.12 -26.59 -7.37
C GLU A 3 13.36 -25.28 -7.14
N SER A 4 13.88 -24.18 -7.68
CA SER A 4 13.06 -23.00 -7.91
C SER A 4 11.95 -23.43 -8.86
N MET A 5 10.73 -23.61 -8.34
CA MET A 5 9.54 -23.77 -9.19
C MET A 5 9.38 -22.49 -9.99
N GLU A 6 9.98 -22.45 -11.19
CA GLU A 6 9.68 -21.36 -12.10
C GLU A 6 8.19 -21.44 -12.47
N PRO A 7 7.45 -20.33 -12.37
CA PRO A 7 6.04 -20.33 -12.73
C PRO A 7 5.90 -20.72 -14.20
N GLN A 8 5.05 -21.71 -14.46
CA GLN A 8 4.81 -22.28 -15.80
C GLN A 8 4.36 -21.21 -16.81
N TYR A 9 3.68 -20.16 -16.35
CA TYR A 9 3.24 -19.03 -17.15
C TYR A 9 3.65 -17.73 -16.46
N LYS A 10 4.27 -16.80 -17.19
CA LYS A 10 4.75 -15.51 -16.65
C LYS A 10 3.86 -14.34 -17.10
N ARG A 11 3.22 -14.45 -18.26
CA ARG A 11 2.35 -13.42 -18.84
C ARG A 11 0.99 -14.00 -19.18
N LEU A 12 -0.03 -13.13 -19.26
CA LEU A 12 -1.39 -13.52 -19.63
C LEU A 12 -1.44 -14.26 -20.97
N GLU A 13 -0.66 -13.82 -21.94
CA GLU A 13 -0.57 -14.43 -23.28
C GLU A 13 0.05 -15.83 -23.28
N ASP A 14 0.75 -16.21 -22.22
CA ASP A 14 1.30 -17.55 -22.09
C ASP A 14 0.19 -18.55 -21.68
N LEU A 15 -0.95 -18.08 -21.15
CA LEU A 15 -2.08 -18.93 -20.77
C LEU A 15 -2.79 -19.51 -22.02
N PRO A 16 -3.05 -20.82 -22.05
CA PRO A 16 -3.78 -21.46 -23.14
C PRO A 16 -5.13 -20.81 -23.43
N GLY A 17 -5.32 -20.32 -24.65
CA GLY A 17 -6.56 -19.68 -25.09
C GLY A 17 -6.65 -18.18 -24.82
N VAL A 18 -5.58 -17.55 -24.34
CA VAL A 18 -5.47 -16.09 -24.21
C VAL A 18 -4.64 -15.53 -25.36
N GLY A 19 -5.31 -14.97 -26.37
CA GLY A 19 -4.64 -14.22 -27.44
C GLY A 19 -4.42 -12.75 -27.07
N PRO A 20 -3.67 -11.98 -27.89
CA PRO A 20 -3.36 -10.57 -27.63
C PRO A 20 -4.61 -9.69 -27.39
N ALA A 21 -5.69 -9.94 -28.13
CA ALA A 21 -6.94 -9.19 -27.98
C ALA A 21 -7.63 -9.47 -26.64
N THR A 22 -7.65 -10.74 -26.20
CA THR A 22 -8.19 -11.13 -24.89
C THR A 22 -7.33 -10.60 -23.76
N ALA A 23 -6.00 -10.71 -23.88
CA ALA A 23 -5.06 -10.17 -22.89
C ALA A 23 -5.22 -8.65 -22.74
N LYS A 24 -5.44 -7.91 -23.83
CA LYS A 24 -5.73 -6.47 -23.77
C LYS A 24 -7.00 -6.18 -22.96
N LYS A 25 -8.10 -6.88 -23.24
CA LYS A 25 -9.36 -6.72 -22.50
C LYS A 25 -9.24 -7.07 -21.02
N LEU A 26 -8.52 -8.15 -20.71
CA LEU A 26 -8.24 -8.53 -19.32
C LEU A 26 -7.48 -7.43 -18.57
N ARG A 27 -6.46 -6.82 -19.20
CA ARG A 27 -5.75 -5.67 -18.62
C ARG A 27 -6.63 -4.44 -18.46
N GLU A 28 -7.53 -4.17 -19.40
CA GLU A 28 -8.50 -3.07 -19.29
C GLU A 28 -9.47 -3.27 -18.10
N LEU A 29 -9.72 -4.52 -17.71
CA LEU A 29 -10.50 -4.89 -16.51
C LEU A 29 -9.65 -4.99 -15.23
N GLY A 30 -8.36 -4.66 -15.28
CA GLY A 30 -7.46 -4.68 -14.11
C GLY A 30 -6.75 -6.02 -13.86
N PHE A 31 -6.93 -7.02 -14.73
CA PHE A 31 -6.21 -8.28 -14.63
C PHE A 31 -4.86 -8.17 -15.35
N HIS A 32 -3.80 -7.98 -14.57
CA HIS A 32 -2.44 -7.79 -15.10
C HIS A 32 -1.52 -9.00 -14.88
N THR A 33 -1.88 -9.91 -13.97
CA THR A 33 -1.02 -11.02 -13.54
C THR A 33 -1.76 -12.35 -13.55
N ILE A 34 -1.03 -13.47 -13.52
CA ILE A 34 -1.64 -14.81 -13.45
C ILE A 34 -2.42 -14.97 -12.14
N GLU A 35 -1.92 -14.38 -11.05
CA GLU A 35 -2.54 -14.37 -9.73
C GLU A 35 -3.89 -13.69 -9.77
N SER A 36 -3.99 -12.54 -10.46
CA SER A 36 -5.25 -11.83 -10.61
C SER A 36 -6.30 -12.68 -11.35
N ILE A 37 -5.89 -13.54 -12.29
CA ILE A 37 -6.78 -14.49 -12.98
C ILE A 37 -7.19 -15.64 -12.06
N ALA A 38 -6.26 -16.16 -11.23
CA ALA A 38 -6.55 -17.26 -10.31
C ALA A 38 -7.52 -16.88 -9.20
N THR A 39 -7.55 -15.61 -8.80
CA THR A 39 -8.49 -15.04 -7.82
C THR A 39 -9.76 -14.48 -8.44
N ALA A 40 -9.84 -14.37 -9.77
CA ALA A 40 -11.01 -13.86 -10.46
C ALA A 40 -12.22 -14.80 -10.37
N THR A 41 -13.40 -14.23 -10.48
CA THR A 41 -14.66 -14.93 -10.69
C THR A 41 -14.91 -15.17 -12.18
N ILE A 42 -15.73 -16.17 -12.49
CA ILE A 42 -16.12 -16.47 -13.88
C ILE A 42 -16.81 -15.26 -14.52
N LYS A 43 -17.66 -14.55 -13.75
CA LYS A 43 -18.43 -13.40 -14.24
C LYS A 43 -17.51 -12.27 -14.71
N GLU A 44 -16.48 -11.93 -13.93
CA GLU A 44 -15.51 -10.88 -14.31
C GLU A 44 -14.77 -11.24 -15.60
N LEU A 45 -14.37 -12.50 -15.79
CA LEU A 45 -13.70 -12.91 -17.02
C LEU A 45 -14.63 -12.96 -18.23
N MET A 46 -15.93 -13.16 -18.04
CA MET A 46 -16.91 -13.10 -19.13
C MET A 46 -17.03 -11.68 -19.70
N GLU A 47 -16.80 -10.64 -18.90
CA GLU A 47 -16.78 -9.24 -19.37
C GLU A 47 -15.63 -8.99 -20.36
N ALA A 48 -14.53 -9.75 -20.28
CA ALA A 48 -13.46 -9.76 -21.28
C ALA A 48 -13.85 -10.48 -22.59
N GLY A 49 -15.09 -10.96 -22.72
CA GLY A 49 -15.60 -11.67 -23.89
C GLY A 49 -15.26 -13.17 -23.92
N LEU A 50 -14.91 -13.76 -22.78
CA LEU A 50 -14.78 -15.21 -22.65
C LEU A 50 -16.16 -15.85 -22.44
N SER A 51 -16.34 -17.08 -22.94
CA SER A 51 -17.49 -17.89 -22.53
C SER A 51 -17.27 -18.44 -21.12
N GLU A 52 -18.36 -18.75 -20.42
CA GLU A 52 -18.33 -19.30 -19.06
C GLU A 52 -17.38 -20.50 -18.93
N LYS A 53 -17.47 -21.46 -19.87
CA LYS A 53 -16.60 -22.64 -19.92
C LYS A 53 -15.13 -22.28 -20.12
N ARG A 54 -14.82 -21.26 -20.93
CA ARG A 54 -13.45 -20.81 -21.16
C ARG A 54 -12.90 -20.06 -19.94
N ALA A 55 -13.71 -19.21 -19.32
CA ALA A 55 -13.35 -18.51 -18.09
C ALA A 55 -13.05 -19.49 -16.95
N ALA A 56 -13.92 -20.49 -16.72
CA ALA A 56 -13.70 -21.52 -15.70
C ALA A 56 -12.38 -22.28 -15.93
N LYS A 57 -12.11 -22.71 -17.17
CA LYS A 57 -10.86 -23.41 -17.52
C LYS A 57 -9.64 -22.51 -17.36
N LEU A 58 -9.76 -21.23 -17.67
CA LEU A 58 -8.67 -20.26 -17.54
C LEU A 58 -8.30 -20.06 -16.06
N ILE A 59 -9.30 -19.90 -15.18
CA ILE A 59 -9.11 -19.80 -13.72
C ILE A 59 -8.44 -21.06 -13.18
N GLU A 60 -8.91 -22.25 -13.60
CA GLU A 60 -8.33 -23.52 -13.18
C GLU A 60 -6.85 -23.64 -13.60
N THR A 61 -6.52 -23.26 -14.83
CA THR A 61 -5.14 -23.27 -15.36
C THR A 61 -4.25 -22.26 -14.62
N ALA A 62 -4.76 -21.08 -14.32
CA ALA A 62 -4.04 -20.09 -13.53
C ALA A 62 -3.77 -20.62 -12.11
N ARG A 63 -4.78 -21.20 -11.45
CA ARG A 63 -4.65 -21.79 -10.12
C ARG A 63 -3.64 -22.94 -10.08
N SER A 64 -3.64 -23.84 -11.05
CA SER A 64 -2.68 -24.95 -11.09
C SER A 64 -1.22 -24.48 -11.20
N THR A 65 -1.01 -23.27 -11.71
CA THR A 65 0.31 -22.65 -11.86
C THR A 65 0.80 -21.99 -10.57
N ILE A 66 -0.12 -21.49 -9.74
CA ILE A 66 0.18 -20.71 -8.53
C ILE A 66 0.10 -21.57 -7.27
N THR A 67 -0.68 -22.65 -7.29
CA THR A 67 -1.02 -23.37 -6.04
C THR A 67 0.18 -24.13 -5.50
N LEU A 68 0.76 -23.60 -4.43
CA LEU A 68 1.52 -24.36 -3.44
C LEU A 68 0.56 -25.34 -2.77
N GLN A 69 0.57 -26.60 -3.23
CA GLN A 69 -0.22 -27.66 -2.61
C GLN A 69 0.44 -28.05 -1.28
N PHE A 70 -0.11 -27.53 -0.18
CA PHE A 70 0.29 -27.79 1.22
C PHE A 70 1.78 -27.66 1.54
N ILE A 71 2.13 -26.62 2.30
CA ILE A 71 3.50 -26.41 2.80
C ILE A 71 3.56 -26.66 4.31
N THR A 72 4.73 -27.11 4.77
CA THR A 72 5.03 -27.24 6.20
C THR A 72 5.26 -25.87 6.86
N ALA A 73 5.16 -25.78 8.19
CA ALA A 73 5.42 -24.55 8.93
C ALA A 73 6.85 -24.02 8.69
N ASP A 74 7.84 -24.90 8.60
CA ASP A 74 9.24 -24.51 8.35
C ASP A 74 9.43 -23.92 6.94
N GLN A 75 8.76 -24.47 5.93
CA GLN A 75 8.76 -23.91 4.58
C GLN A 75 8.09 -22.54 4.55
N LEU A 76 6.93 -22.39 5.21
CA LEU A 76 6.26 -21.10 5.32
C LEU A 76 7.15 -20.07 6.03
N LEU A 77 7.86 -20.46 7.10
CA LEU A 77 8.79 -19.58 7.80
C LEU A 77 9.91 -19.09 6.88
N LYS A 78 10.54 -20.00 6.12
CA LYS A 78 11.58 -19.64 5.14
C LYS A 78 11.05 -18.70 4.05
N MET A 79 9.83 -18.92 3.56
CA MET A 79 9.20 -18.00 2.61
C MET A 79 8.98 -16.61 3.23
N ARG A 80 8.50 -16.55 4.47
CA ARG A 80 8.24 -15.29 5.20
C ARG A 80 9.51 -14.52 5.56
N GLN A 81 10.67 -15.17 5.65
CA GLN A 81 11.96 -14.49 5.86
C GLN A 81 12.31 -13.52 4.73
N ASN A 82 11.79 -13.73 3.53
CA ASN A 82 12.04 -12.87 2.37
C ASN A 82 11.01 -11.73 2.21
N VAL A 83 9.99 -11.66 3.07
CA VAL A 83 8.98 -10.61 3.03
C VAL A 83 9.64 -9.27 3.30
N GLN A 84 9.44 -8.33 2.37
CA GLN A 84 10.02 -7.01 2.47
C GLN A 84 9.25 -6.17 3.49
N ARG A 85 9.95 -5.22 4.13
CA ARG A 85 9.37 -4.26 5.07
C ARG A 85 9.67 -2.84 4.62
N LEU A 86 8.68 -1.97 4.69
CA LEU A 86 8.81 -0.55 4.41
C LEU A 86 9.10 0.19 5.72
N THR A 87 10.16 0.99 5.76
CA THR A 87 10.47 1.86 6.90
C THR A 87 9.38 2.93 7.06
N THR A 88 9.05 3.26 8.31
CA THR A 88 8.15 4.36 8.67
C THR A 88 8.86 5.71 8.75
N GLY A 89 10.19 5.76 8.58
CA GLY A 89 11.02 6.95 8.85
C GLY A 89 11.46 7.08 10.31
N SER A 90 10.69 6.53 11.25
CA SER A 90 11.03 6.48 12.68
C SER A 90 11.67 5.14 13.07
N LYS A 91 12.90 5.18 13.60
CA LYS A 91 13.61 3.97 14.08
C LYS A 91 12.87 3.29 15.24
N ALA A 92 12.26 4.08 16.12
CA ALA A 92 11.52 3.56 17.26
C ALA A 92 10.27 2.81 16.80
N LEU A 93 9.51 3.38 15.85
CA LEU A 93 8.31 2.74 15.31
C LEU A 93 8.67 1.52 14.45
N ASP A 94 9.73 1.58 13.65
CA ASP A 94 10.21 0.43 12.89
C ASP A 94 10.58 -0.74 13.81
N THR A 95 11.25 -0.47 14.93
CA THR A 95 11.58 -1.49 15.94
C THR A 95 10.32 -2.10 16.55
N LEU A 96 9.33 -1.27 16.91
CA LEU A 96 8.05 -1.73 17.44
C LEU A 96 7.29 -2.62 16.45
N LEU A 97 7.34 -2.30 15.16
CA LEU A 97 6.70 -3.06 14.07
C LEU A 97 7.52 -4.27 13.59
N GLY A 98 8.66 -4.57 14.22
CA GLY A 98 9.51 -5.71 13.84
C GLY A 98 10.32 -5.48 12.55
N GLY A 99 10.77 -4.25 12.32
CA GLY A 99 11.57 -3.83 11.16
C GLY A 99 10.82 -2.98 10.13
N GLY A 100 9.63 -2.47 10.47
CA GLY A 100 8.79 -1.66 9.58
C GLY A 100 7.52 -2.36 9.09
N LEU A 101 6.78 -1.71 8.19
CA LEU A 101 5.49 -2.15 7.66
C LEU A 101 5.67 -3.35 6.71
N GLU A 102 5.03 -4.46 7.03
CA GLU A 102 5.16 -5.72 6.29
C GLU A 102 4.42 -5.66 4.94
N THR A 103 5.14 -5.92 3.83
CA THR A 103 4.51 -6.11 2.52
C THR A 103 3.64 -7.36 2.47
N GLN A 104 2.72 -7.43 1.50
CA GLN A 104 1.75 -8.53 1.40
C GLN A 104 0.82 -8.67 2.63
N SER A 105 0.67 -7.57 3.39
CA SER A 105 -0.21 -7.46 4.54
C SER A 105 -0.96 -6.13 4.52
N ILE A 106 -2.06 -6.05 5.28
CA ILE A 106 -2.75 -4.79 5.56
C ILE A 106 -2.39 -4.39 6.98
N THR A 107 -1.87 -3.17 7.17
CA THR A 107 -1.57 -2.59 8.49
C THR A 107 -2.47 -1.38 8.72
N GLU A 108 -3.18 -1.34 9.85
CA GLU A 108 -4.11 -0.27 10.21
C GLU A 108 -3.56 0.61 11.34
N PHE A 109 -3.67 1.94 11.18
CA PHE A 109 -3.38 2.94 12.21
C PHE A 109 -4.65 3.68 12.61
N TYR A 110 -5.09 3.53 13.85
CA TYR A 110 -6.28 4.22 14.39
C TYR A 110 -5.93 5.06 15.64
N GLY A 111 -6.69 6.13 15.88
CA GLY A 111 -6.43 7.08 16.97
C GLY A 111 -7.05 8.46 16.75
N GLU A 112 -7.00 9.32 17.76
CA GLU A 112 -7.54 10.69 17.73
C GLU A 112 -6.89 11.57 16.65
N PHE A 113 -7.58 12.64 16.22
CA PHE A 113 -7.01 13.56 15.25
C PHE A 113 -5.66 14.13 15.73
N GLY A 114 -4.68 14.22 14.82
CA GLY A 114 -3.33 14.70 15.16
C GLY A 114 -2.42 13.65 15.82
N SER A 115 -2.89 12.41 16.04
CA SER A 115 -2.08 11.32 16.65
C SER A 115 -0.98 10.71 15.75
N GLY A 116 -0.61 11.36 14.64
CA GLY A 116 0.44 10.88 13.75
C GLY A 116 0.08 9.72 12.82
N LYS A 117 -1.21 9.48 12.53
CA LYS A 117 -1.67 8.40 11.63
C LYS A 117 -1.24 8.55 10.16
N CYS A 118 -0.87 9.77 9.73
CA CYS A 118 -0.48 10.00 8.35
C CYS A 118 0.91 9.42 8.10
N VAL A 119 0.98 8.32 7.34
CA VAL A 119 2.22 7.57 7.09
C VAL A 119 2.77 7.72 5.67
N SER A 120 1.98 8.28 4.75
CA SER A 120 2.41 8.56 3.37
C SER A 120 2.49 10.05 3.10
N GLY A 121 3.57 10.49 2.45
CA GLY A 121 3.75 11.87 2.01
C GLY A 121 2.66 12.35 1.04
N GLU A 122 2.10 11.45 0.24
CA GLU A 122 1.02 11.73 -0.72
C GLU A 122 -0.35 11.89 -0.04
N THR A 123 -0.43 11.71 1.29
CA THR A 123 -1.70 11.85 2.02
C THR A 123 -2.14 13.31 1.99
N PRO A 124 -3.29 13.65 1.36
CA PRO A 124 -3.81 15.01 1.41
C PRO A 124 -4.31 15.30 2.82
N VAL A 125 -3.88 16.42 3.40
CA VAL A 125 -4.28 16.86 4.74
C VAL A 125 -4.88 18.26 4.68
N LEU A 126 -5.96 18.46 5.44
CA LEU A 126 -6.57 19.76 5.66
C LEU A 126 -5.85 20.49 6.80
N TYR A 127 -5.30 21.66 6.51
CA TYR A 127 -4.71 22.56 7.50
C TYR A 127 -5.11 24.00 7.25
N PHE A 128 -4.85 24.87 8.22
CA PHE A 128 -5.18 26.27 8.19
C PHE A 128 -3.95 27.10 8.50
N ASN A 129 -3.58 28.00 7.59
CA ASN A 129 -2.91 29.23 7.99
C ASN A 129 -4.03 30.18 8.48
N PRO A 130 -3.80 31.11 9.42
CA PRO A 130 -4.79 31.59 10.39
C PRO A 130 -6.27 31.63 9.96
N ASP A 131 -6.56 32.16 8.76
CA ASP A 131 -7.91 32.23 8.18
C ASP A 131 -8.09 31.49 6.84
N GLU A 132 -7.03 30.91 6.27
CA GLU A 132 -7.01 30.25 4.97
C GLU A 132 -6.95 28.72 5.09
N ALA A 133 -7.88 28.03 4.45
CA ALA A 133 -7.91 26.57 4.41
C ALA A 133 -7.10 26.03 3.22
N HIS A 134 -6.27 25.03 3.49
CA HIS A 134 -5.44 24.36 2.50
C HIS A 134 -5.70 22.85 2.53
N ILE A 135 -5.71 22.21 1.36
CA ILE A 135 -5.71 20.75 1.22
C ILE A 135 -4.56 20.40 0.30
N GLU A 136 -3.48 19.88 0.87
CA GLU A 136 -2.24 19.56 0.15
C GLU A 136 -1.67 18.24 0.66
N GLU A 137 -0.84 17.60 -0.14
CA GLU A 137 -0.08 16.43 0.27
C GLU A 137 0.86 16.77 1.43
N ILE A 138 0.81 16.01 2.52
CA ILE A 138 1.61 16.28 3.72
C ILE A 138 3.13 16.32 3.45
N GLY A 139 3.60 15.61 2.43
CA GLY A 139 4.98 15.68 1.95
C GLY A 139 5.35 17.04 1.33
N LEU A 140 4.44 17.65 0.57
CA LEU A 140 4.65 18.99 0.01
C LEU A 140 4.68 20.05 1.11
N ILE A 141 3.77 19.91 2.09
CA ILE A 141 3.74 20.77 3.28
C ILE A 141 5.08 20.65 4.04
N TYR A 142 5.58 19.42 4.24
CA TYR A 142 6.88 19.19 4.89
C TYR A 142 8.01 19.94 4.18
N GLU A 143 8.17 19.76 2.86
CA GLU A 143 9.25 20.40 2.10
C GLU A 143 9.10 21.94 2.09
N TYR A 144 7.87 22.46 2.03
CA TYR A 144 7.60 23.89 2.14
C TYR A 144 8.09 24.47 3.48
N TYR A 145 7.66 23.89 4.61
CA TYR A 145 8.05 24.39 5.93
C TYR A 145 9.54 24.13 6.21
N ARG A 146 10.11 23.04 5.68
CA ARG A 146 11.54 22.73 5.75
C ARG A 146 12.38 23.82 5.09
N SER A 147 11.97 24.28 3.89
CA SER A 147 12.68 25.34 3.17
C SER A 147 12.72 26.66 3.95
N LYS A 148 11.72 26.91 4.80
CA LYS A 148 11.59 28.14 5.60
C LYS A 148 12.24 28.07 6.96
N PHE A 149 12.12 26.94 7.65
CA PHE A 149 12.47 26.82 9.07
C PHE A 149 13.60 25.84 9.37
N ARG A 150 14.11 25.12 8.35
CA ARG A 150 15.11 24.05 8.44
C ARG A 150 14.65 22.86 9.29
N GLU A 151 15.32 21.73 9.10
CA GLU A 151 15.13 20.53 9.91
C GLU A 151 15.86 20.63 11.24
N ILE A 152 15.23 20.07 12.27
CA ILE A 152 15.82 19.76 13.56
C ILE A 152 15.93 18.24 13.64
N ARG A 153 17.09 17.72 14.06
CA ARG A 153 17.28 16.28 14.27
C ARG A 153 17.41 15.98 15.75
N ASP A 154 16.71 14.94 16.19
CA ASP A 154 16.88 14.36 17.52
C ASP A 154 17.21 12.86 17.43
N GLU A 155 17.19 12.17 18.57
CA GLU A 155 17.47 10.74 18.67
C GLU A 155 16.38 9.85 18.04
N THR A 156 15.17 10.40 17.87
CA THR A 156 13.98 9.67 17.39
C THR A 156 13.75 9.85 15.90
N GLY A 157 14.03 11.04 15.34
CA GLY A 157 13.83 11.34 13.92
C GLY A 157 14.13 12.80 13.54
N THR A 158 13.50 13.25 12.46
CA THR A 158 13.69 14.59 11.90
C THR A 158 12.40 15.41 11.96
N LEU A 159 12.47 16.59 12.54
CA LEU A 159 11.35 17.49 12.77
C LEU A 159 11.49 18.76 11.94
N VAL A 160 10.37 19.32 11.50
CA VAL A 160 10.29 20.65 10.86
C VAL A 160 9.33 21.52 11.67
N PRO A 161 9.78 22.67 12.21
CA PRO A 161 8.89 23.60 12.91
C PRO A 161 7.81 24.20 12.00
N LEU A 162 6.60 24.29 12.52
CA LEU A 162 5.46 24.97 11.90
C LEU A 162 5.22 26.32 12.59
N LYS A 163 4.86 27.32 11.79
CA LYS A 163 4.42 28.63 12.31
C LYS A 163 3.07 28.99 11.74
N ASN A 164 2.15 29.38 12.64
CA ASN A 164 0.79 29.77 12.33
C ASN A 164 -0.03 28.69 11.58
N VAL A 165 0.29 27.42 11.80
CA VAL A 165 -0.47 26.30 11.25
C VAL A 165 -1.46 25.79 12.29
N HIS A 166 -2.70 25.62 11.90
CA HIS A 166 -3.74 24.99 12.69
C HIS A 166 -4.32 23.80 11.93
N VAL A 167 -4.83 22.83 12.68
CA VAL A 167 -5.42 21.61 12.16
C VAL A 167 -6.73 21.34 12.89
N LEU A 168 -7.67 20.61 12.28
CA LEU A 168 -8.99 20.34 12.87
C LEU A 168 -8.95 19.16 13.82
N SER A 169 -8.96 19.40 15.12
CA SER A 169 -9.08 18.33 16.12
C SER A 169 -10.51 18.20 16.65
N PHE A 170 -10.85 17.02 17.18
CA PHE A 170 -12.10 16.79 17.89
C PHE A 170 -11.80 16.78 19.40
N VAL A 171 -12.29 17.79 20.11
CA VAL A 171 -12.01 18.03 21.53
C VAL A 171 -13.31 18.33 22.26
N ASP A 172 -13.60 17.57 23.31
CA ASP A 172 -14.82 17.70 24.13
C ASP A 172 -16.15 17.60 23.34
N GLY A 173 -16.19 16.77 22.29
CA GLY A 173 -17.39 16.59 21.48
C GLY A 173 -17.56 17.61 20.34
N GLU A 174 -16.61 18.53 20.16
CA GLU A 174 -16.66 19.59 19.14
C GLU A 174 -15.40 19.61 18.27
N PHE A 175 -15.56 20.02 17.01
CA PHE A 175 -14.42 20.29 16.13
C PHE A 175 -13.81 21.66 16.43
N LYS A 176 -12.52 21.68 16.77
CA LYS A 176 -11.77 22.91 17.08
C LYS A 176 -10.49 22.97 16.25
N ARG A 177 -10.10 24.17 15.84
CA ARG A 177 -8.78 24.42 15.27
C ARG A 177 -7.75 24.42 16.39
N VAL A 178 -6.78 23.52 16.33
CA VAL A 178 -5.69 23.45 17.31
C VAL A 178 -4.36 23.77 16.62
N PRO A 179 -3.42 24.48 17.30
CA PRO A 179 -2.14 24.80 16.70
C PRO A 179 -1.31 23.52 16.48
N ALA A 180 -0.71 23.40 15.30
CA ALA A 180 0.28 22.38 14.99
C ALA A 180 1.68 22.98 15.15
N SER A 181 2.57 22.28 15.87
CA SER A 181 3.89 22.81 16.22
C SER A 181 5.00 22.31 15.30
N HIS A 182 4.94 21.05 14.85
CA HIS A 182 5.97 20.41 14.04
C HIS A 182 5.37 19.39 13.07
N LEU A 183 6.07 19.14 11.97
CA LEU A 183 5.92 17.92 11.16
C LEU A 183 7.09 16.98 11.45
N TYR A 184 6.79 15.69 11.55
CA TYR A 184 7.76 14.63 11.83
C TYR A 184 8.06 13.83 10.55
N ARG A 185 9.31 13.42 10.39
CA ARG A 185 9.79 12.50 9.36
C ARG A 185 10.78 11.49 9.95
#